data_AF-A0A8S2X2C9-F1
#
_entry.id   AF-A0A8S2X2C9-F1
#
_cell.length_a   1.000
_cell.length_b   1.000
_cell.length_c   1.000
_cell.angle_alpha   90.00
_cell.angle_beta   90.00
_cell.angle_gamma   90.00
#
_symmetry.space_group_name_H-M   'P 1'
#
loop_
_entity.id
_entity.type
_entity.pdbx_description
1 polymer ?
#
loop_
_entity_poly.entity_id
_entity_poly.type
_entity_poly.pdbx_seq_one_letter_code
_entity_poly.pdbx_strand_id
1 'polypeptide(L)'
;MMKAASKQLIFIFILLQVANKCVHAQWYLPQACLTTFADISSETFPFTHHCPSSCFTIMYLSSKGYPIYGNVSYSQSSVICKSALHDSRVSQWSNINPNSSVRILTGGQMQSFGNALRNGIVSLR
;
A
#
# COMPACT_ATOMS: atom_id res chain seq x y z
N MET A 1 42.09 -50.97 -18.48
CA MET A 1 41.67 -50.05 -19.55
C MET A 1 40.24 -49.59 -19.27
N MET A 2 40.07 -48.28 -19.03
CA MET A 2 38.97 -47.37 -19.44
C MET A 2 37.52 -47.93 -19.48
N LYS A 3 36.46 -47.28 -18.99
CA LYS A 3 36.14 -45.84 -18.92
C LYS A 3 35.00 -45.60 -17.93
N ALA A 4 35.00 -44.43 -17.29
CA ALA A 4 33.93 -43.93 -16.44
C ALA A 4 32.65 -43.56 -17.22
N ALA A 5 31.50 -43.64 -16.57
CA ALA A 5 30.34 -42.79 -16.85
C ALA A 5 29.60 -42.51 -15.53
N SER A 6 29.94 -41.37 -14.94
CA SER A 6 29.27 -40.79 -13.77
C SER A 6 27.86 -40.35 -14.17
N LYS A 7 26.83 -41.00 -13.63
CA LYS A 7 25.45 -40.51 -13.73
C LYS A 7 25.33 -39.34 -12.75
N GLN A 8 25.47 -38.12 -13.26
CA GLN A 8 24.96 -36.94 -12.56
C GLN A 8 23.44 -37.09 -12.44
N LEU A 9 22.96 -37.47 -11.25
CA LEU A 9 21.57 -37.28 -10.89
C LEU A 9 21.50 -36.10 -9.93
N ILE A 10 20.93 -35.03 -10.45
CA ILE A 10 20.61 -33.74 -9.84
C ILE A 10 19.90 -33.98 -8.50
N PHE A 11 20.63 -33.81 -7.39
CA PHE A 11 20.09 -33.90 -6.03
C PHE A 11 20.36 -32.63 -5.20
N ILE A 12 20.73 -31.52 -5.84
CA ILE A 12 21.06 -30.26 -5.14
C ILE A 12 19.90 -29.25 -5.16
N PHE A 13 18.89 -29.41 -6.03
CA PHE A 13 17.75 -28.49 -6.08
C PHE A 13 16.62 -28.76 -5.07
N ILE A 14 16.56 -29.95 -4.46
CA ILE A 14 15.42 -30.33 -3.60
C ILE A 14 15.66 -29.99 -2.11
N LEU A 15 16.91 -29.76 -1.68
CA LEU A 15 17.23 -29.53 -0.26
C LEU A 15 17.27 -28.05 0.17
N LEU A 16 17.04 -27.09 -0.74
CA LEU A 16 17.02 -25.65 -0.41
C LEU A 16 15.61 -25.04 -0.36
N GLN A 17 14.55 -25.85 -0.40
CA GLN A 17 13.16 -25.38 -0.27
C GLN A 17 12.60 -25.53 1.15
N VAL A 18 13.39 -26.00 2.12
CA VAL A 18 12.99 -25.94 3.55
C VAL A 18 13.67 -24.75 4.25
N ALA A 19 13.78 -23.62 3.55
CA ALA A 19 13.98 -22.35 4.21
C ALA A 19 12.61 -21.91 4.76
N ASN A 20 12.45 -22.07 6.08
CA ASN A 20 11.50 -21.33 6.91
C ASN A 20 10.02 -21.40 6.50
N LYS A 21 9.31 -22.42 7.00
CA LYS A 21 7.89 -22.24 7.37
C LYS A 21 7.68 -21.38 8.63
N CYS A 22 8.72 -20.65 9.05
CA CYS A 22 8.63 -19.59 10.05
C CYS A 22 8.75 -18.22 9.38
N VAL A 23 7.95 -17.94 8.35
CA VAL A 23 7.68 -16.54 7.99
C VAL A 23 6.37 -16.18 8.67
N HIS A 24 6.52 -15.66 9.88
CA HIS A 24 5.73 -14.58 10.47
C HIS A 24 4.27 -14.52 9.99
N ALA A 25 3.33 -14.67 10.93
CA ALA A 25 2.00 -14.07 10.79
C ALA A 25 2.15 -12.54 10.77
N GLN A 26 2.75 -12.02 9.70
CA GLN A 26 2.88 -10.61 9.40
C GLN A 26 1.78 -10.35 8.40
N TRP A 27 0.69 -9.77 8.89
CA TRP A 27 -0.42 -9.21 8.16
C TRP A 27 -0.04 -8.90 6.70
N TYR A 28 -0.47 -9.76 5.76
CA TYR A 28 -0.30 -9.50 4.34
C TYR A 28 -1.21 -8.32 4.00
N LEU A 29 -0.71 -7.11 4.18
CA LEU A 29 -1.41 -5.91 3.77
C LEU A 29 -1.45 -5.94 2.24
N PRO A 30 -2.63 -5.84 1.61
CA PRO A 30 -2.69 -5.76 0.16
C PRO A 30 -1.85 -4.60 -0.35
N GLN A 31 -1.10 -4.81 -1.44
CA GLN A 31 -0.27 -3.76 -2.06
C GLN A 31 -1.09 -2.49 -2.36
N ALA A 32 -2.37 -2.65 -2.71
CA ALA A 32 -3.33 -1.56 -2.96
C ALA A 32 -3.50 -0.60 -1.76
N CYS A 33 -3.21 -1.06 -0.54
CA CYS A 33 -3.26 -0.22 0.65
C CYS A 33 -2.03 0.66 0.79
N LEU A 34 -0.92 0.34 0.15
CA LEU A 34 0.33 1.09 0.27
C LEU A 34 0.57 2.04 -0.90
N THR A 35 -0.24 1.92 -1.95
CA THR A 35 -0.14 2.75 -3.14
C THR A 35 -0.22 4.23 -2.80
N THR A 36 0.81 4.95 -3.20
CA THR A 36 0.92 6.41 -3.16
C THR A 36 0.62 7.00 -4.53
N PHE A 37 0.49 8.32 -4.64
CA PHE A 37 0.34 8.96 -5.94
C PHE A 37 1.61 8.87 -6.79
N ALA A 38 2.80 8.79 -6.16
CA ALA A 38 4.06 8.59 -6.87
C ALA A 38 4.05 7.28 -7.68
N ASP A 39 3.44 6.22 -7.13
CA ASP A 39 3.36 4.90 -7.76
C ASP A 39 2.46 4.87 -9.01
N ILE A 40 1.50 5.80 -9.10
CA ILE A 40 0.56 5.92 -10.23
C ILE A 40 0.82 7.16 -11.08
N SER A 41 2.00 7.76 -10.96
CA SER A 41 2.34 9.02 -11.64
C SER A 41 2.35 8.92 -13.17
N SER A 42 2.50 7.71 -13.73
CA SER A 42 2.42 7.44 -15.16
C SER A 42 1.00 7.17 -15.68
N GLU A 43 -0.01 7.11 -14.80
CA GLU A 43 -1.39 6.84 -15.19
C GLU A 43 -2.06 8.05 -15.85
N THR A 44 -3.10 7.80 -16.63
CA THR A 44 -3.94 8.87 -17.19
C THR A 44 -4.97 9.31 -16.16
N PHE A 45 -5.03 10.60 -15.87
CA PHE A 45 -5.97 11.17 -14.90
C PHE A 45 -7.23 11.72 -15.60
N PRO A 46 -8.43 11.56 -14.99
CA PRO A 46 -8.71 11.05 -13.65
C PRO A 46 -8.51 9.52 -13.53
N PHE A 47 -7.81 9.09 -12.47
CA PHE A 47 -7.55 7.68 -12.19
C PHE A 47 -8.46 7.19 -11.07
N THR A 48 -8.96 5.95 -11.16
CA THR A 48 -9.78 5.35 -10.09
C THR A 48 -8.96 4.30 -9.36
N HIS A 49 -8.71 4.53 -8.07
CA HIS A 49 -8.03 3.57 -7.20
C HIS A 49 -9.01 2.86 -6.30
N HIS A 50 -8.88 1.53 -6.18
CA HIS A 50 -9.71 0.73 -5.29
C HIS A 50 -9.05 0.58 -3.93
N CYS A 51 -9.80 0.84 -2.86
CA CYS A 51 -9.36 0.73 -1.48
C CYS A 51 -10.07 -0.45 -0.79
N PRO A 52 -9.46 -1.63 -0.74
CA PRO A 52 -9.99 -2.78 -0.02
C PRO A 52 -10.32 -2.46 1.45
N SER A 53 -11.37 -3.07 1.98
CA SER A 53 -11.76 -2.91 3.40
C SER A 53 -10.65 -3.32 4.38
N SER A 54 -9.75 -4.23 3.99
CA SER A 54 -8.60 -4.65 4.77
C SER A 54 -7.50 -3.58 4.93
N CYS A 55 -7.49 -2.54 4.08
CA CYS A 55 -6.53 -1.44 4.21
C CYS A 55 -6.78 -0.63 5.46
N PHE A 56 -8.04 -0.53 5.85
CA PHE A 56 -8.47 0.36 6.89
C PHE A 56 -7.87 -0.13 8.19
N THR A 57 -8.19 -1.34 8.67
CA THR A 57 -7.71 -1.91 9.96
C THR A 57 -6.27 -1.59 10.32
N ILE A 58 -5.36 -1.61 9.33
CA ILE A 58 -3.94 -1.39 9.53
C ILE A 58 -3.56 0.12 9.50
N MET A 59 -4.22 0.93 8.68
CA MET A 59 -3.94 2.36 8.51
C MET A 59 -4.27 3.25 9.72
N TYR A 60 -5.30 2.92 10.50
CA TYR A 60 -5.63 3.66 11.73
C TYR A 60 -4.75 3.25 12.91
N LEU A 61 -4.50 1.96 13.06
CA LEU A 61 -3.65 1.44 14.13
C LEU A 61 -2.20 1.95 13.97
N SER A 62 -1.81 2.26 12.73
CA SER A 62 -0.50 2.80 12.42
C SER A 62 -0.54 4.32 12.19
N SER A 63 -0.54 5.07 13.30
CA SER A 63 -0.27 6.52 13.28
C SER A 63 1.16 6.85 12.81
N LYS A 64 2.09 5.89 12.94
CA LYS A 64 3.51 6.06 12.60
C LYS A 64 3.94 5.47 11.26
N GLY A 65 3.22 4.49 10.70
CA GLY A 65 3.71 3.72 9.55
C GLY A 65 3.49 4.34 8.18
N TYR A 66 2.55 5.28 8.06
CA TYR A 66 2.16 5.87 6.76
C TYR A 66 1.72 7.32 6.95
N PRO A 67 2.66 8.28 7.07
CA PRO A 67 2.29 9.68 7.17
C PRO A 67 1.59 10.13 5.88
N ILE A 68 0.57 10.97 6.02
CA ILE A 68 -0.03 11.70 4.89
C ILE A 68 0.29 13.17 5.08
N TYR A 69 0.56 13.87 3.99
CA TYR A 69 0.93 15.28 4.00
C TYR A 69 -0.11 16.05 3.20
N GLY A 70 -0.70 17.08 3.81
CA GLY A 70 -1.74 17.88 3.17
C GLY A 70 -3.16 17.68 3.71
N ASN A 71 -4.05 18.49 3.16
CA ASN A 71 -5.46 18.58 3.54
C ASN A 71 -6.22 19.03 2.29
N VAL A 72 -7.24 18.27 1.87
CA VAL A 72 -7.94 18.38 0.58
C VAL A 72 -7.06 18.07 -0.64
N SER A 73 -5.85 18.64 -0.69
CA SER A 73 -4.77 18.29 -1.61
C SER A 73 -3.66 17.59 -0.83
N TYR A 74 -3.16 16.48 -1.37
CA TYR A 74 -2.20 15.61 -0.69
C TYR A 74 -0.90 15.48 -1.48
N SER A 75 0.22 15.37 -0.79
CA SER A 75 1.54 15.15 -1.40
C SER A 75 1.59 13.82 -2.15
N GLN A 76 2.45 13.75 -3.17
CA GLN A 76 2.65 12.54 -3.96
C GLN A 76 3.08 11.33 -3.13
N SER A 77 3.76 11.57 -2.01
CA SER A 77 4.20 10.54 -1.05
C SER A 77 3.10 10.04 -0.11
N SER A 78 1.91 10.67 -0.13
CA SER A 78 0.81 10.27 0.74
C SER A 78 0.12 9.02 0.18
N VAL A 79 -0.19 8.08 1.08
CA VAL A 79 -0.92 6.87 0.72
C VAL A 79 -2.36 7.23 0.33
N ILE A 80 -2.82 6.73 -0.83
CA ILE A 80 -4.09 7.12 -1.45
C ILE A 80 -5.27 6.82 -0.53
N CYS A 81 -5.40 5.57 -0.05
CA CYS A 81 -6.56 5.16 0.75
C CYS A 81 -6.60 5.86 2.11
N LYS A 82 -5.44 6.12 2.73
CA LYS A 82 -5.37 6.86 3.99
C LYS A 82 -5.74 8.33 3.80
N SER A 83 -5.30 8.93 2.69
CA SER A 83 -5.66 10.31 2.33
C SER A 83 -7.15 10.44 2.04
N ALA A 84 -7.74 9.47 1.35
CA ALA A 84 -9.18 9.44 1.09
C ALA A 84 -10.00 9.28 2.38
N LEU A 85 -9.52 8.46 3.32
CA LEU A 85 -10.16 8.28 4.63
C LEU A 85 -10.07 9.55 5.48
N HIS A 86 -8.91 10.21 5.48
CA HIS A 86 -8.71 11.51 6.11
C HIS A 86 -9.67 12.55 5.53
N ASP A 87 -9.84 12.58 4.20
CA ASP A 87 -10.75 13.51 3.52
C ASP A 87 -12.24 13.11 3.60
N SER A 88 -12.57 12.01 4.28
CA SER A 88 -13.93 11.45 4.36
C SER A 88 -14.57 11.12 2.99
N ARG A 89 -13.74 10.88 1.95
CA ARG A 89 -14.19 10.42 0.61
C ARG A 89 -14.58 8.95 0.59
N VAL A 90 -14.03 8.18 1.51
CA VAL A 90 -14.48 6.84 1.85
C VAL A 90 -15.05 6.87 3.26
N SER A 91 -16.14 6.12 3.49
CA SER A 91 -16.87 6.11 4.75
C SER A 91 -16.00 5.71 5.93
N GLN A 92 -16.49 6.03 7.15
CA GLN A 92 -15.81 5.72 8.40
C GLN A 92 -15.42 4.24 8.52
N TRP A 93 -14.39 4.01 9.31
CA TRP A 93 -13.72 2.76 9.65
C TRP A 93 -14.56 1.47 9.63
N SER A 94 -15.79 1.53 10.11
CA SER A 94 -16.67 0.38 10.32
C SER A 94 -17.61 0.05 9.15
N ASN A 95 -17.72 0.90 8.13
CA ASN A 95 -18.74 0.80 7.08
C ASN A 95 -18.16 0.96 5.66
N ILE A 96 -16.99 0.38 5.43
CA ILE A 96 -16.33 0.48 4.14
C ILE A 96 -16.76 -0.70 3.30
N ASN A 97 -17.53 -0.38 2.27
CA ASN A 97 -17.90 -1.34 1.24
C ASN A 97 -16.61 -1.89 0.60
N PRO A 98 -16.49 -3.20 0.37
CA PRO A 98 -15.33 -3.78 -0.34
C PRO A 98 -15.07 -3.14 -1.71
N ASN A 99 -16.01 -2.37 -2.25
CA ASN A 99 -15.91 -1.63 -3.51
C ASN A 99 -15.61 -0.13 -3.34
N SER A 100 -15.15 0.33 -2.17
CA SER A 100 -14.79 1.74 -1.96
C SER A 100 -13.70 2.16 -2.95
N SER A 101 -14.07 3.04 -3.87
CA SER A 101 -13.23 3.51 -4.96
C SER A 101 -13.01 5.01 -4.83
N VAL A 102 -11.78 5.44 -5.02
CA VAL A 102 -11.37 6.84 -4.88
C VAL A 102 -11.00 7.36 -6.26
N ARG A 103 -11.70 8.40 -6.71
CA ARG A 103 -11.34 9.11 -7.93
C ARG A 103 -10.25 10.14 -7.63
N ILE A 104 -9.12 9.96 -8.30
CA ILE A 104 -7.93 10.77 -8.14
C ILE A 104 -7.86 11.79 -9.28
N LEU A 105 -7.61 13.03 -8.88
CA LEU A 105 -7.32 14.15 -9.78
C LEU A 105 -5.89 14.60 -9.51
N THR A 106 -5.18 14.98 -10.56
CA THR A 106 -3.91 15.68 -10.43
C THR A 106 -4.15 17.17 -10.23
N GLY A 107 -3.33 17.77 -9.37
CA GLY A 107 -3.21 19.22 -9.23
C GLY A 107 -1.86 19.70 -9.74
N GLY A 108 -1.67 21.02 -9.74
CA GLY A 108 -0.35 21.61 -9.92
C GLY A 108 0.58 21.33 -8.75
N GLN A 109 1.85 21.70 -8.91
CA GLN A 109 2.83 21.66 -7.82
C GLN A 109 2.40 22.62 -6.69
N MET A 110 2.43 22.13 -5.45
CA MET A 110 2.14 22.93 -4.27
C MET A 110 3.44 23.24 -3.53
N GLN A 111 3.62 24.51 -3.14
CA GLN A 111 4.80 24.94 -2.38
C GLN A 111 4.71 24.58 -0.90
N SER A 112 3.48 24.38 -0.38
CA SER A 112 3.25 24.00 1.01
C SER A 112 1.95 23.20 1.17
N PHE A 113 1.92 22.38 2.20
CA PHE A 113 0.76 21.59 2.59
C PHE A 113 0.23 22.06 3.96
N GLY A 114 -1.09 22.08 4.12
CA GLY A 114 -1.73 22.27 5.41
C GLY A 114 -1.83 20.97 6.19
N ASN A 115 -1.73 21.03 7.52
CA ASN A 115 -2.02 19.91 8.41
C ASN A 115 -3.46 19.99 8.93
N ALA A 116 -4.07 18.83 9.18
CA ALA A 116 -5.39 18.73 9.80
C ALA A 116 -5.53 17.41 10.57
N LEU A 117 -6.46 17.38 11.54
CA LEU A 117 -6.98 16.14 12.12
C LEU A 117 -8.37 15.92 11.55
N ARG A 118 -8.55 14.85 10.78
CA ARG A 118 -9.85 14.44 10.23
C ARG A 118 -10.02 12.94 10.33
N ASN A 119 -11.21 12.50 10.73
CA ASN A 119 -11.55 11.08 10.86
C ASN A 119 -10.53 10.29 11.72
N GLY A 120 -10.01 10.91 12.78
CA GLY A 120 -9.00 10.31 13.67
C GLY A 120 -7.58 10.22 13.09
N ILE A 121 -7.35 10.73 11.88
CA ILE A 121 -6.05 10.73 11.20
C ILE A 121 -5.47 12.13 11.22
N VAL A 122 -4.21 12.26 11.65
CA VAL A 122 -3.46 13.51 11.54
C VAL A 122 -2.71 13.51 10.21
N SER A 123 -2.87 14.59 9.43
CA SER A 123 -1.98 14.91 8.33
C SER A 123 -0.86 15.85 8.77
N LEU A 124 0.29 15.73 8.13
CA LEU A 124 1.47 16.55 8.36
C LEU A 124 1.57 17.69 7.32
N ARG A 125 2.45 18.65 7.59
CA ARG A 125 2.82 19.69 6.64
C ARG A 125 3.96 19.22 5.75
#